data_AF-A0A2M8S6C9-F1
#
_entry.id   AF-A0A2M8S6C9-F1
#
_cell.length_a   1.000
_cell.length_b   1.000
_cell.length_c   1.000
_cell.angle_alpha   90.00
_cell.angle_beta   90.00
_cell.angle_gamma   90.00
#
_symmetry.space_group_name_H-M   'P 1'
#
loop_
_entity.id
_entity.type
_entity.pdbx_description
1 polymer ?
#
loop_
_entity_poly.entity_id
_entity_poly.type
_entity_poly.pdbx_seq_one_letter_code
_entity_poly.pdbx_strand_id
1 'polypeptide(L)'
;MKGKAFLGNFLALAGAWMVAGYLLIGRRLREKMSLVPYIFVVYSIAAIALIVIMFASGETPLGYSPMTYVWMLLLALIPQLIGHSTYNWALRYMPAALVAVTTLGEPIGSTILAYFILREAPTWIKLGGAGMILAGIWLASKAETKSRSED
;
A
#
# COMPACT_ATOMS: atom_id res chain seq x y z
N MET A 1 2.63 1.98 29.14
CA MET A 1 2.87 1.25 27.87
C MET A 1 1.61 0.62 27.25
N LYS A 2 0.66 0.06 28.03
CA LYS A 2 -0.55 -0.61 27.46
C LYS A 2 -1.51 0.30 26.67
N GLY A 3 -1.70 1.57 27.06
CA GLY A 3 -2.62 2.50 26.37
C GLY A 3 -2.20 2.90 24.94
N LYS A 4 -0.89 3.03 24.69
CA LYS A 4 -0.37 3.33 23.34
C LYS A 4 -0.53 2.14 22.38
N ALA A 5 -0.38 0.91 22.89
CA ALA A 5 -0.61 -0.30 22.11
C ALA A 5 -2.09 -0.45 21.71
N PHE A 6 -3.02 -0.13 22.62
CA PHE A 6 -4.45 -0.15 22.30
C PHE A 6 -4.83 0.85 21.21
N LEU A 7 -4.36 2.10 21.31
CA LEU A 7 -4.58 3.11 20.27
C LEU A 7 -3.96 2.70 18.94
N GLY A 8 -2.74 2.15 18.94
CA GLY A 8 -2.09 1.64 17.73
C GLY A 8 -2.90 0.52 17.07
N ASN A 9 -3.40 -0.44 17.84
CA ASN A 9 -4.26 -1.51 17.31
C ASN A 9 -5.57 -0.97 16.73
N PHE A 10 -6.19 0.01 17.40
CA PHE A 10 -7.39 0.66 16.89
C PHE A 10 -7.13 1.39 15.57
N LEU A 11 -6.04 2.16 15.48
CA LEU A 11 -5.64 2.85 14.25
C LEU A 11 -5.31 1.87 13.13
N ALA A 12 -4.69 0.72 13.43
CA ALA A 12 -4.44 -0.32 12.44
C ALA A 12 -5.73 -0.91 11.87
N LEU A 13 -6.72 -1.18 12.73
CA LEU A 13 -8.06 -1.64 12.30
C LEU A 13 -8.80 -0.58 11.48
N ALA A 14 -8.77 0.67 11.93
CA ALA A 14 -9.37 1.78 11.19
C ALA A 14 -8.69 1.95 9.81
N GLY A 15 -7.37 1.87 9.74
CA GLY A 15 -6.62 1.87 8.49
C GLY A 15 -7.01 0.73 7.56
N ALA A 16 -7.12 -0.49 8.10
CA ALA A 16 -7.56 -1.65 7.33
C ALA A 16 -8.97 -1.48 6.74
N TRP A 17 -9.91 -0.92 7.51
CA TRP A 17 -11.26 -0.60 7.04
C TRP A 17 -11.25 0.46 5.94
N MET A 18 -10.45 1.52 6.10
CA MET A 18 -10.33 2.58 5.09
C MET A 18 -9.72 2.03 3.80
N VAL A 19 -8.67 1.21 3.88
CA VAL A 19 -8.06 0.55 2.71
C VAL A 19 -9.06 -0.39 2.02
N ALA A 20 -9.83 -1.17 2.77
CA ALA A 20 -10.87 -2.02 2.20
C ALA A 20 -11.92 -1.19 1.44
N GLY A 21 -12.43 -0.12 2.05
CA GLY A 21 -13.35 0.81 1.41
C GLY A 21 -12.75 1.43 0.14
N TYR A 22 -11.50 1.89 0.21
CA TYR A 22 -10.76 2.43 -0.92
C TYR A 22 -10.65 1.44 -2.09
N LEU A 23 -10.27 0.19 -1.84
CA LEU A 23 -10.13 -0.82 -2.90
C LEU A 23 -11.48 -1.17 -3.55
N LEU A 24 -12.56 -1.24 -2.75
CA LEU A 24 -13.91 -1.53 -3.23
C LEU A 24 -14.48 -0.39 -4.08
N ILE A 25 -14.35 0.85 -3.60
CA ILE A 25 -14.77 2.05 -4.33
C ILE A 25 -13.92 2.21 -5.59
N GLY A 26 -12.60 2.04 -5.45
CA GLY A 26 -11.64 2.12 -6.54
C GLY A 26 -11.95 1.13 -7.65
N ARG A 27 -12.24 -0.14 -7.34
CA ARG A 27 -12.66 -1.15 -8.33
C ARG A 27 -13.86 -0.67 -9.15
N ARG A 28 -14.93 -0.21 -8.49
CA ARG A 28 -16.15 0.27 -9.16
C ARG A 28 -15.90 1.50 -10.04
N LEU A 29 -15.07 2.44 -9.59
CA LEU A 29 -14.76 3.66 -10.35
C LEU A 29 -13.81 3.39 -11.52
N ARG A 30 -12.84 2.48 -11.36
CA ARG A 30 -11.85 2.13 -12.38
C ARG A 30 -12.43 1.36 -13.55
N GLU A 31 -13.60 0.75 -13.40
CA GLU A 31 -14.39 0.20 -14.52
C GLU A 31 -14.84 1.28 -15.51
N LYS A 32 -15.15 2.49 -15.01
CA LYS A 32 -15.76 3.58 -15.79
C LYS A 32 -14.82 4.76 -16.07
N MET A 33 -13.70 4.86 -15.35
CA MET A 33 -12.77 5.97 -15.44
C MET A 33 -11.36 5.50 -15.80
N SER A 34 -10.62 6.30 -16.58
CA SER A 34 -9.21 6.04 -16.88
C SER A 34 -8.31 6.29 -15.65
N LEU A 35 -7.06 5.80 -15.70
CA LEU A 35 -6.19 5.76 -14.51
C LEU A 35 -5.77 7.15 -14.08
N VAL A 36 -5.35 7.97 -15.04
CA VAL A 36 -4.77 9.29 -14.77
C VAL A 36 -5.75 10.23 -14.06
N PRO A 37 -7.01 10.40 -14.52
CA PRO A 37 -7.99 11.22 -13.78
C PRO A 37 -8.32 10.65 -12.39
N TYR A 38 -8.33 9.32 -12.26
CA TYR A 38 -8.57 8.67 -10.96
C TYR A 38 -7.48 9.00 -9.95
N ILE A 39 -6.23 8.73 -10.30
CA ILE A 39 -5.12 8.98 -9.38
C ILE A 39 -4.94 10.47 -9.13
N PHE A 40 -5.22 11.33 -10.12
CA PHE A 40 -5.14 12.78 -9.93
C PHE A 40 -6.11 13.25 -8.83
N VAL A 41 -7.39 12.91 -8.92
CA VAL A 41 -8.39 13.30 -7.91
C VAL A 41 -8.05 12.73 -6.53
N VAL A 42 -7.74 11.43 -6.47
CA VAL A 42 -7.41 10.75 -5.20
C VAL A 42 -6.17 11.37 -4.56
N TYR A 43 -5.10 11.58 -5.32
CA TYR A 43 -3.84 12.11 -4.78
C TYR A 43 -3.95 13.59 -4.44
N SER A 44 -4.70 14.39 -5.20
CA SER A 44 -4.95 15.81 -4.86
C SER A 44 -5.74 15.95 -3.56
N ILE A 45 -6.79 15.14 -3.36
CA ILE A 45 -7.56 15.17 -2.11
C ILE A 45 -6.68 14.75 -0.93
N ALA A 46 -5.89 13.68 -1.09
CA ALA A 46 -4.96 13.23 -0.06
C ALA A 46 -3.90 14.30 0.27
N ALA A 47 -3.32 14.96 -0.74
CA ALA A 47 -2.35 16.02 -0.56
C ALA A 47 -2.94 17.21 0.21
N ILE A 48 -4.14 17.68 -0.16
CA ILE A 48 -4.82 18.77 0.54
C ILE A 48 -5.09 18.38 2.00
N ALA A 49 -5.62 17.19 2.25
CA ALA A 49 -5.90 16.71 3.60
C ALA A 49 -4.62 16.65 4.47
N LEU A 50 -3.52 16.12 3.92
CA LEU A 50 -2.24 16.04 4.63
C LEU A 50 -1.63 17.42 4.89
N ILE A 51 -1.74 18.36 3.96
CA ILE A 51 -1.28 19.75 4.16
C ILE A 51 -2.08 20.41 5.30
N VAL A 52 -3.41 20.25 5.32
CA VAL A 52 -4.25 20.78 6.38
C VAL A 52 -3.87 20.17 7.74
N ILE A 53 -3.68 18.85 7.80
CA ILE A 53 -3.27 18.15 9.03
C ILE A 53 -1.89 18.61 9.51
N MET A 54 -0.93 18.78 8.59
CA MET A 54 0.41 19.27 8.89
C MET A 54 0.36 20.64 9.58
N PHE A 55 -0.33 21.62 8.97
CA PHE A 55 -0.47 22.94 9.57
C PHE A 55 -1.28 22.94 10.87
N ALA A 56 -2.34 22.14 10.96
CA ALA A 56 -3.14 22.00 12.18
C ALA A 56 -2.32 21.38 13.34
N SER A 57 -1.28 20.60 13.02
CA SER A 57 -0.36 20.03 13.99
C SER A 57 0.78 20.98 14.39
N GLY A 58 0.84 22.18 13.80
CA GLY A 58 1.91 23.16 14.03
C GLY A 58 3.22 22.83 13.32
N GLU A 59 3.21 21.90 12.36
CA GLU A 59 4.39 21.49 11.60
C GLU A 59 4.63 22.40 10.40
N THR A 60 5.89 22.46 9.95
CA THR A 60 6.32 23.27 8.79
C THR A 60 6.80 22.37 7.65
N PRO A 61 6.48 22.69 6.39
CA PRO A 61 7.01 21.95 5.24
C PRO A 61 8.48 22.29 4.96
N LEU A 62 9.01 23.33 5.59
CA LEU A 62 10.36 23.86 5.41
C LEU A 62 11.22 23.63 6.66
N GLY A 63 12.54 23.64 6.47
CA GLY A 63 13.52 23.51 7.56
C GLY A 63 14.18 22.14 7.69
N TYR A 64 13.80 21.17 6.84
CA TYR A 64 14.47 19.87 6.78
C TYR A 64 15.81 19.94 6.04
N SER A 65 16.65 18.92 6.24
CA SER A 65 17.91 18.79 5.49
C SER A 65 17.66 18.62 3.99
N PRO A 66 18.56 19.07 3.09
CA PRO A 66 18.42 18.86 1.64
C PRO A 66 18.16 17.39 1.27
N MET A 67 18.83 16.47 1.97
CA MET A 67 18.67 15.02 1.77
C MET A 67 17.27 14.53 2.12
N THR A 68 16.60 15.13 3.11
CA THR A 68 15.22 14.79 3.47
C THR A 68 14.27 15.05 2.31
N TYR A 69 14.40 16.20 1.62
CA TYR A 69 13.58 16.49 0.45
C TYR A 69 13.84 15.51 -0.70
N VAL A 70 15.09 15.08 -0.88
CA VAL A 70 15.42 14.02 -1.85
C VAL A 70 14.67 12.73 -1.52
N TRP A 71 14.68 12.29 -0.25
CA TRP A 71 13.92 11.12 0.16
C TRP A 71 12.41 11.28 0.01
N MET A 72 11.86 12.45 0.36
CA MET A 72 10.43 12.74 0.14
C MET A 72 10.06 12.67 -1.33
N LEU A 73 10.90 13.20 -2.21
CA LEU A 73 10.70 13.13 -3.66
C LEU A 73 10.78 11.69 -4.17
N LEU A 74 11.75 10.90 -3.71
CA LEU A 74 11.88 9.48 -4.07
C LEU A 74 10.67 8.66 -3.59
N LEU A 75 10.16 8.93 -2.39
CA LEU A 75 8.92 8.31 -1.89
C LEU A 75 7.69 8.71 -2.73
N ALA A 76 7.60 9.98 -3.12
CA ALA A 76 6.50 10.46 -3.97
C ALA A 76 6.54 9.85 -5.37
N LEU A 77 7.72 9.62 -5.95
CA LEU A 77 7.85 9.09 -7.30
C LEU A 77 7.79 7.56 -7.35
N ILE A 78 8.46 6.87 -6.44
CA ILE A 78 8.64 5.41 -6.55
C ILE A 78 7.46 4.67 -5.92
N PRO A 79 7.32 4.54 -4.58
CA PRO A 79 6.22 3.77 -4.01
C PRO A 79 4.87 4.45 -4.24
N GLN A 80 4.79 5.78 -4.22
CA GLN A 80 3.51 6.48 -4.40
C GLN A 80 3.09 6.54 -5.87
N LEU A 81 3.85 7.23 -6.74
CA LEU A 81 3.40 7.40 -8.12
C LEU A 81 3.49 6.09 -8.93
N ILE A 82 4.55 5.29 -8.81
CA ILE A 82 4.67 4.03 -9.56
C ILE A 82 3.91 2.90 -8.83
N GLY A 83 4.22 2.67 -7.55
CA GLY A 83 3.64 1.57 -6.76
C GLY A 83 2.12 1.67 -6.62
N HIS A 84 1.61 2.72 -5.95
CA HIS A 84 0.17 2.88 -5.73
C HIS A 84 -0.62 3.03 -7.02
N SER A 85 -0.07 3.65 -8.07
CA SER A 85 -0.76 3.73 -9.36
C SER A 85 -0.86 2.36 -10.04
N THR A 86 0.12 1.48 -9.86
CA THR A 86 0.06 0.09 -10.34
C THR A 86 -1.05 -0.69 -9.64
N TYR A 87 -1.24 -0.50 -8.33
CA TYR A 87 -2.40 -1.07 -7.61
C TYR A 87 -3.73 -0.57 -8.18
N ASN A 88 -3.83 0.75 -8.39
CA ASN A 88 -5.03 1.36 -8.98
C ASN A 88 -5.28 0.93 -10.41
N TRP A 89 -4.22 0.68 -11.17
CA TRP A 89 -4.32 0.12 -12.51
C TRP A 89 -4.86 -1.31 -12.46
N ALA A 90 -4.32 -2.15 -11.59
CA ALA A 90 -4.71 -3.56 -11.43
C ALA A 90 -6.19 -3.71 -11.04
N LEU A 91 -6.75 -2.80 -10.22
CA LEU A 91 -8.17 -2.81 -9.84
C LEU A 91 -9.14 -2.75 -11.01
N ARG A 92 -8.71 -2.31 -12.20
CA ARG A 92 -9.53 -2.34 -13.42
C ARG A 92 -9.66 -3.76 -14.00
N TYR A 93 -8.67 -4.62 -13.80
CA TYR A 93 -8.56 -5.92 -14.47
C TYR A 93 -8.68 -7.10 -13.52
N MET A 94 -8.49 -6.86 -12.22
CA MET A 94 -8.43 -7.88 -11.19
C MET A 94 -9.42 -7.58 -10.07
N PRO A 95 -9.96 -8.62 -9.40
CA PRO A 95 -10.76 -8.42 -8.21
C PRO A 95 -10.00 -7.70 -7.10
N ALA A 96 -10.71 -6.85 -6.36
CA ALA A 96 -10.15 -6.14 -5.21
C ALA A 96 -9.55 -7.09 -4.17
N ALA A 97 -10.17 -8.26 -3.96
CA ALA A 97 -9.66 -9.31 -3.07
C ALA A 97 -8.30 -9.86 -3.54
N LEU A 98 -8.14 -10.14 -4.83
CA LEU A 98 -6.87 -10.64 -5.38
C LEU A 98 -5.76 -9.59 -5.29
N VAL A 99 -6.09 -8.32 -5.62
CA VAL A 99 -5.16 -7.19 -5.46
C VAL A 99 -4.73 -7.05 -4.00
N ALA A 100 -5.68 -7.11 -3.06
CA ALA A 100 -5.39 -7.02 -1.63
C ALA A 100 -4.52 -8.17 -1.11
N VAL A 101 -4.75 -9.42 -1.52
CA VAL A 101 -3.90 -10.54 -1.07
C VAL A 101 -2.50 -10.40 -1.64
N THR A 102 -2.36 -9.91 -2.88
CA THR A 102 -1.05 -9.74 -3.52
C THR A 102 -0.21 -8.64 -2.86
N THR A 103 -0.82 -7.66 -2.19
CA THR A 103 -0.06 -6.65 -1.42
C THR A 103 0.69 -7.27 -0.23
N LEU A 104 0.30 -8.46 0.23
CA LEU A 104 1.09 -9.21 1.23
C LEU A 104 2.51 -9.56 0.72
N GLY A 105 2.77 -9.45 -0.58
CA GLY A 105 4.12 -9.56 -1.15
C GLY A 105 5.05 -8.39 -0.79
N GLU A 106 4.52 -7.22 -0.38
CA GLU A 106 5.33 -6.04 0.01
C GLU A 106 6.32 -6.36 1.16
N PRO A 107 5.93 -7.04 2.25
CA PRO A 107 6.87 -7.51 3.28
C PRO A 107 8.04 -8.34 2.74
N ILE A 108 7.80 -9.16 1.72
CA ILE A 108 8.83 -10.01 1.11
C ILE A 108 9.80 -9.13 0.32
N GLY A 109 9.28 -8.28 -0.56
CA GLY A 109 10.09 -7.31 -1.31
C GLY A 109 10.90 -6.40 -0.38
N SER A 110 10.27 -5.92 0.69
CA SER A 110 10.92 -5.10 1.73
C SER A 110 12.03 -5.85 2.44
N THR A 111 11.84 -7.14 2.74
CA THR A 111 12.87 -7.99 3.36
C THR A 111 14.07 -8.18 2.43
N ILE A 112 13.83 -8.41 1.14
CA ILE A 112 14.89 -8.51 0.13
C ILE A 112 15.64 -7.18 0.01
N LEU A 113 14.91 -6.07 -0.03
CA LEU A 113 15.51 -4.74 -0.14
C LEU A 113 16.33 -4.39 1.11
N ALA A 114 15.83 -4.70 2.30
CA ALA A 114 16.55 -4.52 3.56
C ALA A 114 17.86 -5.31 3.59
N TYR A 115 17.87 -6.53 3.05
CA TYR A 115 19.11 -7.31 2.92
C TYR A 115 20.16 -6.61 2.05
N PHE A 116 19.77 -6.07 0.89
CA PHE A 116 20.72 -5.44 -0.03
C PHE A 116 21.12 -4.01 0.38
N ILE A 117 20.16 -3.19 0.82
CA ILE A 117 20.37 -1.76 1.12
C ILE A 117 20.84 -1.56 2.56
N LEU A 118 20.19 -2.22 3.52
CA LEU A 118 20.48 -2.05 4.94
C LEU A 118 21.47 -3.08 5.49
N ARG A 119 21.83 -4.09 4.67
CA ARG A 119 22.68 -5.23 5.06
C ARG A 119 22.09 -6.03 6.23
N GLU A 120 20.77 -6.09 6.31
CA GLU A 120 20.04 -6.81 7.36
C GLU A 120 19.64 -8.21 6.89
N ALA A 121 20.26 -9.25 7.45
CA ALA A 121 19.91 -10.63 7.15
C ALA A 121 18.55 -11.03 7.76
N PRO A 122 17.63 -11.63 6.98
CA PRO A 122 16.37 -12.13 7.53
C PRO A 122 16.62 -13.32 8.46
N THR A 123 15.86 -13.37 9.55
CA THR A 123 15.86 -14.52 10.45
C THR A 123 15.11 -15.70 9.83
N TRP A 124 15.37 -16.91 10.32
CA TRP A 124 14.64 -18.11 9.88
C TRP A 124 13.13 -18.00 10.03
N ILE A 125 12.65 -17.32 11.09
CA ILE A 125 11.21 -17.07 11.29
C ILE A 125 10.66 -16.15 10.19
N LYS A 126 11.38 -15.08 9.82
CA LYS A 126 10.98 -14.19 8.73
C LYS A 126 10.91 -14.95 7.39
N LEU A 127 11.87 -15.84 7.13
CA LEU A 127 11.88 -16.68 5.93
C LEU A 127 10.71 -17.66 5.91
N GLY A 128 10.41 -18.32 7.04
CA GLY A 128 9.22 -19.18 7.17
C GLY A 128 7.92 -18.42 6.92
N GLY A 129 7.79 -17.22 7.50
CA GLY A 129 6.64 -16.33 7.27
C GLY A 129 6.52 -15.89 5.82
N ALA A 130 7.63 -15.58 5.14
CA ALA A 130 7.63 -15.26 3.71
C ALA A 130 7.12 -16.45 2.87
N GLY A 131 7.53 -17.67 3.20
CA GLY A 131 7.00 -18.89 2.56
C GLY A 131 5.48 -19.04 2.74
N MET A 132 4.97 -18.79 3.94
CA MET A 132 3.52 -18.82 4.20
C MET A 132 2.75 -17.76 3.40
N ILE A 133 3.30 -16.54 3.31
CA ILE A 133 2.70 -15.46 2.50
C ILE A 133 2.62 -15.86 1.03
N LEU A 134 3.72 -16.36 0.45
CA LEU A 134 3.76 -16.79 -0.95
C LEU A 134 2.75 -17.92 -1.23
N ALA A 135 2.65 -18.89 -0.32
CA ALA A 135 1.67 -19.96 -0.43
C ALA A 135 0.23 -19.42 -0.40
N GLY A 136 -0.07 -18.47 0.49
CA GLY A 136 -1.37 -17.81 0.56
C GLY A 136 -1.75 -17.06 -0.72
N ILE A 137 -0.80 -16.27 -1.26
CA ILE A 137 -0.98 -15.55 -2.54
C ILE A 137 -1.24 -16.55 -3.67
N TRP A 138 -0.46 -17.63 -3.74
CA TRP A 138 -0.61 -18.66 -4.78
C TRP A 138 -1.98 -19.34 -4.72
N LEU A 139 -2.43 -19.75 -3.53
CA LEU A 139 -3.74 -20.37 -3.34
C LEU A 139 -4.89 -19.44 -3.75
N ALA A 140 -4.83 -18.17 -3.33
CA ALA A 140 -5.84 -17.18 -3.68
C ALA A 140 -5.88 -16.91 -5.19
N SER A 141 -4.71 -16.80 -5.83
CA SER A 141 -4.60 -16.59 -7.28
C SER A 141 -5.14 -17.77 -8.09
N LYS A 142 -4.89 -19.01 -7.62
CA LYS A 142 -5.40 -20.23 -8.26
C LYS A 142 -6.91 -20.33 -8.14
N ALA A 143 -7.48 -20.01 -6.97
CA ALA A 143 -8.92 -20.02 -6.76
C ALA A 143 -9.65 -19.05 -7.70
N GLU A 144 -9.11 -17.84 -7.88
CA GLU A 144 -9.69 -16.84 -8.79
C GLU A 144 -9.60 -17.24 -10.27
N THR A 145 -8.52 -17.92 -10.66
CA THR A 145 -8.39 -18.41 -12.05
C THR A 145 -9.44 -19.48 -12.36
N LYS A 146 -9.75 -20.33 -11.37
CA LYS A 146 -10.75 -21.39 -11.50
C LYS A 146 -12.17 -20.83 -11.61
N SER A 147 -12.56 -19.87 -10.76
CA SER A 147 -13.90 -19.26 -10.83
C SER A 147 -14.18 -18.65 -12.21
N ARG A 148 -13.21 -17.91 -12.76
CA ARG A 148 -13.34 -17.29 -14.09
C ARG A 148 -13.37 -18.28 -15.26
N SER A 149 -12.96 -19.53 -15.06
CA SER A 149 -13.07 -20.58 -16.08
C SER A 149 -14.40 -21.33 -16.06
N GLU A 150 -15.17 -21.16 -14.99
CA GLU A 150 -16.50 -21.77 -14.81
C GLU A 150 -17.65 -20.82 -15.23
N ASP A 151 -17.36 -19.53 -15.43
CA ASP A 151 -18.26 -18.49 -15.98
C ASP A 151 -18.19 -18.40 -17.52
#